data_AF-A0A258HQE7-F1
#
_entry.id   AF-A0A258HQE7-F1
#
_cell.length_a   1.000
_cell.length_b   1.000
_cell.length_c   1.000
_cell.angle_alpha   90.00
_cell.angle_beta   90.00
_cell.angle_gamma   90.00
#
_symmetry.space_group_name_H-M   'P 1'
#
loop_
_entity.id
_entity.type
_entity.pdbx_description
1 polymer ?
#
loop_
_entity_poly.entity_id
_entity_poly.type
_entity_poly.pdbx_seq_one_letter_code
_entity_poly.pdbx_strand_id
1 'polypeptide(L)'
;MTILRAAAVAAAVLALGACQQQAARAPAVPATPVAEVVSGATGADQAVACMAYLALKQGALEALTPPGDVTAVRAAMNDWEGLALTSMTQDEVTQYFASSFAVEDDASPGKIEVTSAWCLANKPAAS
;
A
#
# COMPACT_ATOMS: atom_id res chain seq x y z
N MET A 1 58.99 -33.61 -25.16
CA MET A 1 58.98 -33.20 -23.74
C MET A 1 58.06 -32.00 -23.61
N THR A 2 57.08 -32.15 -22.73
CA THR A 2 55.86 -31.36 -22.59
C THR A 2 56.04 -30.39 -21.43
N ILE A 3 56.00 -29.06 -21.63
CA ILE A 3 55.72 -28.12 -20.52
C ILE A 3 54.87 -26.93 -21.01
N LEU A 4 53.58 -27.00 -20.67
CA LEU A 4 52.61 -25.97 -20.23
C LEU A 4 52.82 -24.52 -20.73
N ARG A 5 51.95 -23.91 -21.56
CA ARG A 5 50.55 -23.48 -21.28
C ARG A 5 50.32 -22.94 -19.86
N ALA A 6 50.34 -21.60 -19.68
CA ALA A 6 49.39 -20.84 -18.85
C ALA A 6 49.89 -19.41 -18.58
N ALA A 7 49.45 -18.41 -19.35
CA ALA A 7 49.63 -17.00 -18.94
C ALA A 7 48.63 -16.02 -19.58
N ALA A 8 47.46 -16.46 -20.04
CA ALA A 8 46.55 -15.59 -20.80
C ALA A 8 45.08 -15.63 -20.35
N VAL A 9 44.80 -16.02 -19.10
CA VAL A 9 43.42 -16.07 -18.58
C VAL A 9 43.35 -15.53 -17.16
N ALA A 10 43.77 -14.28 -16.94
CA ALA A 10 43.62 -13.64 -15.62
C ALA A 10 42.89 -12.30 -15.65
N ALA A 11 42.72 -11.67 -16.82
CA ALA A 11 42.15 -10.31 -16.89
C ALA A 11 40.63 -10.26 -17.16
N ALA A 12 39.98 -11.37 -17.53
CA ALA A 12 38.56 -11.35 -17.92
C ALA A 12 37.57 -11.57 -16.76
N VAL A 13 38.03 -11.95 -15.57
CA VAL A 13 37.13 -12.33 -14.45
C VAL A 13 36.70 -11.11 -13.61
N LEU A 14 37.43 -10.00 -13.67
CA LEU A 14 37.14 -8.83 -12.82
C LEU A 14 36.04 -7.90 -13.34
N ALA A 15 35.64 -8.00 -14.62
CA ALA A 15 34.60 -7.14 -15.20
C ALA A 15 33.17 -7.71 -15.07
N LEU A 16 33.02 -9.01 -14.78
CA LEU A 16 31.70 -9.65 -14.60
C LEU A 16 31.20 -9.60 -13.15
N GLY A 17 32.07 -9.31 -12.18
CA GLY A 17 31.71 -9.28 -10.76
C GLY A 17 30.90 -8.06 -10.33
N ALA A 18 31.01 -6.92 -11.03
CA ALA A 18 30.36 -5.68 -10.63
C ALA A 18 28.86 -5.60 -10.97
N CYS A 19 28.36 -6.41 -11.91
CA CYS A 19 26.92 -6.44 -12.24
C CYS A 19 26.12 -7.44 -11.41
N GLN A 20 26.77 -8.40 -10.73
CA GLN A 20 26.07 -9.47 -10.00
C GLN A 20 25.70 -9.09 -8.56
N GLN A 21 26.28 -8.00 -8.01
CA GLN A 21 26.07 -7.60 -6.63
C GLN A 21 24.90 -6.63 -6.42
N GLN A 22 24.20 -6.27 -7.50
CA GLN A 22 23.06 -5.34 -7.47
C GLN A 22 21.69 -6.03 -7.59
N ALA A 23 21.64 -7.34 -7.34
CA ALA A 23 20.39 -8.12 -7.33
C ALA A 23 19.93 -8.53 -5.92
N ALA A 24 20.66 -8.18 -4.86
CA ALA A 24 20.36 -8.65 -3.49
C ALA A 24 20.05 -7.54 -2.47
N ARG A 25 19.82 -6.31 -2.94
CA ARG A 25 19.08 -5.30 -2.17
C ARG A 25 17.86 -4.87 -2.96
N ALA A 26 17.00 -5.83 -3.29
CA ALA A 26 15.59 -5.50 -3.30
C ALA A 26 15.30 -4.93 -1.90
N PRO A 27 14.81 -3.68 -1.76
CA PRO A 27 14.29 -3.27 -0.47
C PRO A 27 13.31 -4.36 -0.06
N ALA A 28 13.49 -4.91 1.14
CA ALA A 28 12.50 -5.79 1.72
C ALA A 28 11.17 -5.06 1.58
N VAL A 29 10.27 -5.57 0.75
CA VAL A 29 8.89 -5.09 0.71
C VAL A 29 8.43 -5.24 2.15
N PRO A 30 8.22 -4.15 2.91
CA PRO A 30 7.88 -4.28 4.31
C PRO A 30 6.63 -5.16 4.38
N ALA A 31 6.68 -6.14 5.27
CA ALA A 31 5.61 -7.10 5.43
C ALA A 31 4.31 -6.33 5.72
N THR A 32 3.36 -6.48 4.80
CA THR A 32 1.92 -6.21 4.88
C THR A 32 1.50 -4.74 5.12
N PRO A 33 1.13 -3.99 4.06
CA PRO A 33 0.39 -2.73 4.13
C PRO A 33 -0.80 -2.76 5.11
N VAL A 34 -1.42 -3.93 5.24
CA VAL A 34 -2.54 -4.20 6.13
C VAL A 34 -2.17 -4.09 7.61
N ALA A 35 -0.93 -4.40 8.00
CA ALA A 35 -0.53 -4.34 9.40
C ALA A 35 -0.58 -2.91 9.95
N GLU A 36 -0.32 -1.90 9.12
CA GLU A 36 -0.37 -0.47 9.50
C GLU A 36 -1.79 0.00 9.80
N VAL A 37 -2.79 -0.53 9.08
CA VAL A 37 -4.22 -0.26 9.34
C VAL A 37 -4.75 -0.98 10.59
N VAL A 38 -4.03 -1.99 11.09
CA VAL A 38 -4.52 -2.91 12.13
C VAL A 38 -3.71 -2.82 13.43
N SER A 39 -2.48 -2.32 13.43
CA SER A 39 -1.63 -2.31 14.62
C SER A 39 -1.91 -1.10 15.52
N GLY A 40 -2.50 -1.33 16.70
CA GLY A 40 -2.64 -0.31 17.75
C GLY A 40 -3.72 0.75 17.53
N ALA A 41 -4.40 0.71 16.38
CA ALA A 41 -5.56 1.53 16.08
C ALA A 41 -6.76 1.13 16.93
N THR A 42 -7.48 2.10 17.50
CA THR A 42 -8.85 1.85 17.98
C THR A 42 -9.76 1.57 16.78
N GLY A 43 -10.96 1.02 17.02
CA GLY A 43 -11.92 0.76 15.93
C GLY A 43 -12.25 2.01 15.09
N ALA A 44 -12.22 3.20 15.71
CA ALA A 44 -12.44 4.47 15.01
C ALA A 44 -11.21 4.94 14.22
N ASP A 45 -10.00 4.76 14.75
CA ASP A 45 -8.76 5.11 14.01
C ASP A 45 -8.61 4.22 12.77
N GLN A 46 -8.88 2.92 12.92
CA GLN A 46 -8.92 1.97 11.81
C GLN A 46 -9.96 2.37 10.76
N ALA A 47 -11.14 2.80 11.21
CA ALA A 47 -12.19 3.25 10.31
C ALA A 47 -11.75 4.44 9.46
N VAL A 48 -11.16 5.47 10.08
CA VAL A 48 -10.66 6.66 9.36
C VAL A 48 -9.52 6.29 8.41
N ALA A 49 -8.60 5.43 8.81
CA ALA A 49 -7.53 4.93 7.93
C ALA A 49 -8.12 4.19 6.71
N CYS A 50 -9.12 3.33 6.92
CA CYS A 50 -9.80 2.64 5.83
C CYS A 50 -10.55 3.61 4.91
N MET A 51 -11.21 4.64 5.44
CA MET A 51 -11.83 5.68 4.62
C MET A 51 -10.81 6.36 3.69
N ALA A 52 -9.60 6.67 4.17
CA ALA A 52 -8.55 7.30 3.36
C ALA A 52 -8.11 6.41 2.18
N TYR A 53 -7.80 5.13 2.43
CA TYR A 53 -7.42 4.20 1.34
C TYR A 53 -8.55 3.92 0.35
N LEU A 54 -9.80 3.87 0.82
CA LEU A 54 -10.96 3.71 -0.05
C LEU A 54 -11.18 4.95 -0.92
N ALA A 55 -10.97 6.16 -0.38
CA ALA A 55 -11.03 7.40 -1.17
C ALA A 55 -9.95 7.44 -2.27
N LEU A 56 -8.73 7.01 -1.97
CA LEU A 56 -7.66 6.88 -2.97
C LEU A 56 -8.01 5.86 -4.06
N LYS A 57 -8.57 4.70 -3.68
CA LYS A 57 -9.08 3.71 -4.65
C LYS A 57 -10.21 4.27 -5.51
N GLN A 58 -11.15 5.00 -4.91
CA GLN A 58 -12.22 5.66 -5.64
C GLN A 58 -11.64 6.61 -6.69
N GLY A 59 -10.70 7.49 -6.31
CA GLY A 59 -10.04 8.40 -7.24
C GLY A 59 -9.33 7.68 -8.38
N ALA A 60 -8.63 6.58 -8.08
CA ALA A 60 -7.97 5.75 -9.10
C ALA A 60 -8.96 5.11 -10.09
N LEU A 61 -10.11 4.63 -9.61
CA LEU A 61 -11.17 4.05 -10.45
C LEU A 61 -11.86 5.12 -11.32
N GLU A 62 -12.12 6.30 -10.76
CA GLU A 62 -12.73 7.43 -11.47
C GLU A 62 -11.81 7.99 -12.56
N ALA A 63 -10.49 7.85 -12.42
CA ALA A 63 -9.50 8.27 -13.41
C ALA A 63 -9.37 7.30 -14.61
N LEU A 64 -9.99 6.12 -14.57
CA LEU A 64 -9.94 5.15 -15.69
C LEU A 64 -10.75 5.64 -16.91
N THR A 65 -10.45 5.09 -18.09
CA THR A 65 -11.23 5.31 -19.31
C THR A 65 -11.61 3.97 -19.96
N PRO A 66 -12.88 3.52 -19.87
CA PRO A 66 -13.99 4.15 -19.14
C PRO A 66 -13.77 4.13 -17.60
N PRO A 67 -14.42 5.03 -16.84
CA PRO A 67 -14.36 5.00 -15.38
C PRO A 67 -14.81 3.66 -14.81
N GLY A 68 -14.16 3.22 -13.73
CA GLY A 68 -14.50 2.01 -13.01
C GLY A 68 -15.76 2.16 -12.14
N ASP A 69 -16.33 1.04 -11.70
CA ASP A 69 -17.44 1.03 -10.73
C ASP A 69 -16.93 1.33 -9.31
N VAL A 70 -17.46 2.40 -8.72
CA VAL A 70 -17.12 2.86 -7.36
C VAL A 70 -18.21 2.58 -6.34
N THR A 71 -19.28 1.89 -6.71
CA THR A 71 -20.45 1.66 -5.84
C THR A 71 -20.08 0.94 -4.55
N ALA A 72 -19.34 -0.17 -4.66
CA ALA A 72 -18.88 -0.94 -3.50
C ALA A 72 -17.90 -0.15 -2.62
N VAL A 73 -17.05 0.68 -3.23
CA VAL A 73 -16.07 1.52 -2.53
C VAL A 73 -16.78 2.59 -1.70
N ARG A 74 -17.74 3.31 -2.29
CA ARG A 74 -18.54 4.32 -1.59
C ARG A 74 -19.39 3.73 -0.47
N ALA A 75 -20.01 2.56 -0.71
CA ALA A 75 -20.76 1.87 0.33
C ALA A 75 -19.86 1.50 1.52
N ALA A 76 -18.67 0.97 1.27
CA ALA A 76 -17.71 0.65 2.32
C ALA A 76 -17.21 1.90 3.07
N MET A 77 -16.97 3.02 2.38
CA MET A 77 -16.61 4.28 3.04
C MET A 77 -17.70 4.71 4.04
N ASN A 78 -18.97 4.63 3.66
CA ASN A 78 -20.09 4.98 4.55
C ASN A 78 -20.18 4.03 5.76
N ASP A 79 -19.95 2.73 5.56
CA ASP A 79 -19.95 1.75 6.66
C ASP A 79 -18.82 2.06 7.67
N TRP A 80 -17.61 2.38 7.17
CA TRP A 80 -16.50 2.79 8.02
C TRP A 80 -16.74 4.13 8.71
N GLU A 81 -17.31 5.12 8.01
CA GLU A 81 -17.70 6.40 8.62
C GLU A 81 -18.69 6.17 9.78
N GLY A 82 -19.71 5.32 9.58
CA GLY A 82 -20.65 4.94 10.63
C GLY A 82 -19.96 4.37 11.87
N LEU A 83 -18.94 3.51 11.69
CA LEU A 83 -18.14 3.00 12.79
C LEU A 83 -17.32 4.11 13.49
N ALA A 84 -16.68 4.99 12.73
CA ALA A 84 -15.90 6.10 13.31
C ALA A 84 -16.79 7.01 14.16
N LEU A 85 -18.01 7.30 13.68
CA LEU A 85 -19.01 8.12 14.36
C LEU A 85 -19.57 7.51 15.65
N THR A 86 -19.26 6.24 15.97
CA THR A 86 -19.60 5.66 17.28
C THR A 86 -18.74 6.23 18.42
N SER A 87 -17.57 6.79 18.10
CA SER A 87 -16.57 7.24 19.07
C SER A 87 -16.02 8.64 18.79
N MET A 88 -16.28 9.19 17.61
CA MET A 88 -15.85 10.52 17.17
C MET A 88 -17.06 11.34 16.70
N THR A 89 -16.99 12.66 16.83
CA THR A 89 -17.94 13.59 16.21
C THR A 89 -17.69 13.70 14.70
N GLN A 90 -18.67 14.21 13.95
CA GLN A 90 -18.51 14.42 12.50
C GLN A 90 -17.30 15.31 12.16
N ASP A 91 -17.06 16.36 12.96
CA ASP A 91 -15.94 17.29 12.74
C ASP A 91 -14.59 16.61 13.02
N GLU A 92 -14.53 15.72 14.00
CA GLU A 92 -13.33 14.93 14.30
C GLU A 92 -13.06 13.92 13.18
N VAL A 93 -14.09 13.19 12.72
CA VAL A 93 -13.96 12.27 11.58
C VAL A 93 -13.48 13.01 10.34
N THR A 94 -14.04 14.19 10.06
CA THR A 94 -13.67 15.00 8.89
C THR A 94 -12.21 15.46 8.96
N GLN A 95 -11.78 16.00 10.11
CA GLN A 95 -10.40 16.47 10.29
C GLN A 95 -9.40 15.32 10.25
N TYR A 96 -9.71 14.21 10.92
CA TYR A 96 -8.83 13.04 10.93
C TYR A 96 -8.75 12.44 9.52
N PHE A 97 -9.87 12.24 8.84
CA PHE A 97 -9.90 11.77 7.45
C PHE A 97 -9.04 12.65 6.54
N ALA A 98 -9.17 13.97 6.61
CA ALA A 98 -8.36 14.88 5.80
C ALA A 98 -6.85 14.71 6.06
N SER A 99 -6.44 14.55 7.33
CA SER A 99 -5.04 14.32 7.68
C SER A 99 -4.54 12.96 7.20
N SER A 100 -5.34 11.90 7.37
CA SER A 100 -4.99 10.54 6.97
C SER A 100 -4.91 10.43 5.44
N PHE A 101 -5.85 11.04 4.72
CA PHE A 101 -5.81 11.11 3.27
C PHE A 101 -4.54 11.82 2.79
N ALA A 102 -4.18 12.97 3.39
CA ALA A 102 -2.97 13.70 3.03
C ALA A 102 -1.68 12.90 3.30
N VAL A 103 -1.64 12.10 4.37
CA VAL A 103 -0.50 11.22 4.68
C VAL A 103 -0.38 10.09 3.66
N GLU A 104 -1.51 9.53 3.24
CA GLU A 104 -1.55 8.36 2.35
C GLU A 104 -1.62 8.72 0.85
N ASP A 105 -1.73 9.98 0.46
CA ASP A 105 -1.81 10.40 -0.95
C ASP A 105 -0.55 9.98 -1.75
N ASP A 106 0.62 9.96 -1.09
CA ASP A 106 1.88 9.49 -1.66
C ASP A 106 2.04 7.94 -1.58
N ALA A 107 1.02 7.21 -1.12
CA ALA A 107 1.07 5.76 -1.05
C ALA A 107 1.25 5.15 -2.45
N SER A 108 2.16 4.18 -2.55
CA SER A 108 2.35 3.46 -3.81
C SER A 108 1.05 2.78 -4.28
N PRO A 109 0.81 2.64 -5.60
CA PRO A 109 -0.38 1.97 -6.12
C PRO A 109 -0.61 0.56 -5.56
N GLY A 110 0.47 -0.19 -5.31
CA GLY A 110 0.38 -1.52 -4.69
C GLY A 110 -0.10 -1.48 -3.23
N LYS A 111 0.31 -0.46 -2.46
CA LYS A 111 -0.17 -0.24 -1.07
C LYS A 111 -1.66 0.10 -1.09
N ILE A 112 -2.07 1.01 -1.98
CA ILE A 112 -3.48 1.40 -2.15
C ILE A 112 -4.33 0.18 -2.49
N GLU A 113 -3.93 -0.63 -3.48
CA GLU A 113 -4.72 -1.78 -3.91
C GLU A 113 -4.88 -2.84 -2.81
N VAL A 114 -3.78 -3.25 -2.17
CA VAL A 114 -3.82 -4.27 -1.10
C VAL A 114 -4.64 -3.79 0.10
N THR A 115 -4.44 -2.54 0.52
CA THR A 115 -5.05 -2.02 1.75
C THR A 115 -6.53 -1.72 1.55
N SER A 116 -6.90 -1.09 0.44
CA SER A 116 -8.30 -0.86 0.10
C SER A 116 -9.08 -2.17 -0.10
N ALA A 117 -8.46 -3.21 -0.67
CA ALA A 117 -9.07 -4.53 -0.76
C ALA A 117 -9.34 -5.15 0.62
N TRP A 118 -8.41 -4.98 1.57
CA TRP A 118 -8.62 -5.39 2.94
C TRP A 118 -9.77 -4.60 3.60
N CYS A 119 -9.82 -3.28 3.44
CA CYS A 119 -10.90 -2.44 3.95
C CYS A 119 -12.27 -2.79 3.38
N LEU A 120 -12.34 -3.19 2.10
CA LEU A 120 -13.57 -3.69 1.48
C LEU A 120 -14.01 -5.03 2.09
N ALA A 121 -13.06 -5.94 2.34
CA ALA A 121 -13.34 -7.27 2.88
C ALA A 121 -13.71 -7.26 4.38
N ASN A 122 -13.26 -6.24 5.12
CA ASN A 122 -13.43 -6.15 6.57
C ASN A 122 -14.33 -4.99 7.00
N LYS A 123 -15.05 -4.37 6.05
CA LYS A 123 -15.98 -3.29 6.37
C LYS A 123 -16.98 -3.73 7.45
N PRO A 124 -17.29 -2.87 8.42
CA PRO A 124 -18.26 -3.19 9.46
C PRO A 124 -19.63 -3.44 8.81
N ALA A 125 -20.48 -4.20 9.50
CA ALA A 125 -21.88 -4.30 9.11
C ALA A 125 -22.50 -2.90 9.23
N ALA A 126 -23.35 -2.53 8.26
CA ALA A 126 -24.07 -1.27 8.29
C ALA A 126 -24.79 -1.11 9.65
N SER A 127 -24.40 -0.07 10.39
CA SER A 127 -25.02 0.33 11.66
C SER A 127 -26.30 1.13 11.44
#